data_AF-A0A4Q4CG03-F1
#
_entry.id   AF-A0A4Q4CG03-F1
#
_cell.length_a   1.000
_cell.length_b   1.000
_cell.length_c   1.000
_cell.angle_alpha   90.00
_cell.angle_beta   90.00
_cell.angle_gamma   90.00
#
_symmetry.space_group_name_H-M   'P 1'
#
loop_
_entity.id
_entity.type
_entity.pdbx_description
1 polymer ?
#
loop_
_entity_poly.entity_id
_entity_poly.type
_entity_poly.pdbx_seq_one_letter_code
_entity_poly.pdbx_strand_id
1 'polypeptide(L)'
;LCTDLGTRDVARRMMLEAQEIAEALGVTFPIDVERRIDGGAAVGAHRTSMLQDLEAGRPMETDALVGSVQELGRITGLPTPTIDTVLALVSLRGRSERPVPCTPR
;
A
#
# COMPACT_ATOMS: atom_id res chain seq x y z
N LEU A 1 -0.40 -9.68 8.06
CA LEU A 1 -0.73 -8.26 7.84
C LEU A 1 -1.78 -7.79 8.84
N CYS A 2 -3.05 -8.15 8.72
CA CYS A 2 -4.08 -7.62 9.62
C CYS A 2 -4.17 -8.29 11.00
N THR A 3 -3.52 -9.45 11.19
CA THR A 3 -3.53 -10.25 12.42
C THR A 3 -2.23 -10.17 13.23
N ASP A 4 -1.14 -9.70 12.62
CA ASP A 4 0.13 -9.49 13.31
C ASP A 4 0.16 -8.07 13.87
N LEU A 5 0.48 -7.90 15.15
CA LEU A 5 0.35 -6.62 15.85
C LEU A 5 1.19 -5.50 15.22
N GLY A 6 2.45 -5.81 14.85
CA GLY A 6 3.35 -4.83 14.28
C GLY A 6 2.88 -4.34 12.91
N THR A 7 2.52 -5.27 12.02
CA THR A 7 2.07 -4.93 10.67
C THR A 7 0.63 -4.40 10.62
N ARG A 8 -0.20 -4.74 11.60
CA ARG A 8 -1.56 -4.18 11.75
C ARG A 8 -1.51 -2.68 12.03
N ASP A 9 -0.65 -2.23 12.94
CA ASP A 9 -0.51 -0.79 13.25
C ASP A 9 0.02 0.00 12.05
N VAL A 10 0.97 -0.56 11.30
CA VAL A 10 1.45 0.06 10.05
C VAL A 10 0.30 0.20 9.04
N ALA A 11 -0.47 -0.86 8.80
CA ALA A 11 -1.61 -0.81 7.88
C ALA A 11 -2.66 0.22 8.34
N ARG A 12 -2.91 0.30 9.65
CA ARG A 12 -3.82 1.28 10.24
C ARG A 12 -3.39 2.71 9.97
N ARG A 13 -2.12 3.04 10.22
CA ARG A 13 -1.59 4.40 9.98
C ARG A 13 -1.68 4.79 8.52
N MET A 14 -1.33 3.89 7.60
CA MET A 14 -1.49 4.15 6.16
C MET A 14 -2.95 4.39 5.77
N MET A 15 -3.90 3.63 6.34
CA MET A 15 -5.33 3.83 6.08
C MET A 15 -5.84 5.17 6.63
N LEU A 16 -5.35 5.61 7.79
CA LEU A 16 -5.71 6.91 8.35
C LEU A 16 -5.15 8.06 7.51
N GLU A 17 -3.90 7.98 7.06
CA GLU A 17 -3.30 8.95 6.12
C GLU A 17 -4.15 9.05 4.83
N ALA A 18 -4.55 7.90 4.26
CA ALA A 18 -5.39 7.87 3.08
C ALA A 18 -6.81 8.44 3.33
N GLN A 19 -7.38 8.18 4.51
CA GLN A 19 -8.69 8.72 4.89
C GLN A 19 -8.65 10.24 5.00
N GLU A 20 -7.66 10.80 5.70
CA GLU A 20 -7.51 12.25 5.89
C GLU A 20 -7.39 12.98 4.55
N ILE A 21 -6.60 12.42 3.61
CA ILE A 21 -6.46 12.94 2.26
C ILE A 21 -7.79 12.92 1.51
N ALA A 22 -8.50 11.80 1.54
CA ALA A 22 -9.75 11.66 0.82
C ALA A 22 -10.86 12.54 1.42
N GLU A 23 -10.90 12.73 2.73
CA GLU A 23 -11.81 13.68 3.40
C GLU A 23 -11.50 15.14 3.01
N ALA A 24 -10.22 15.52 2.88
CA ALA A 24 -9.82 16.83 2.36
C ALA A 24 -10.27 17.07 0.91
N LEU A 25 -10.47 15.98 0.14
CA LEU A 25 -11.01 16.00 -1.23
C LEU A 25 -12.55 15.89 -1.27
N GLY A 26 -13.23 15.88 -0.12
CA GLY A 26 -14.69 15.82 -0.01
C GLY A 26 -15.28 14.42 -0.10
N VAL A 27 -14.48 13.36 0.03
CA VAL A 27 -14.94 11.97 0.07
C VAL A 27 -15.34 11.60 1.49
N THR A 28 -16.46 10.90 1.64
CA THR A 28 -16.90 10.36 2.94
C THR A 28 -16.72 8.85 2.98
N PHE A 29 -16.08 8.33 4.03
CA PHE A 29 -15.94 6.89 4.25
C PHE A 29 -17.13 6.36 5.05
N PRO A 30 -17.89 5.38 4.51
CA PRO A 30 -19.04 4.82 5.21
C PRO A 30 -18.65 3.82 6.31
N ILE A 31 -17.37 3.40 6.36
CA ILE A 31 -16.86 2.39 7.27
C ILE A 31 -15.56 2.93 7.88
N ASP A 32 -15.41 2.81 9.19
CA ASP A 32 -14.19 3.18 9.89
C ASP A 32 -13.00 2.25 9.56
N VAL A 33 -11.79 2.75 9.80
CA VAL A 33 -10.54 2.03 9.51
C VAL A 33 -10.43 0.71 10.26
N GLU A 34 -10.88 0.63 11.52
CA GLU A 34 -10.80 -0.61 12.31
C GLU A 34 -11.62 -1.72 11.68
N ARG A 35 -12.89 -1.44 11.37
CA ARG A 35 -13.77 -2.36 10.66
C ARG A 35 -13.19 -2.77 9.32
N ARG A 36 -12.53 -1.86 8.60
CA ARG A 36 -11.91 -2.18 7.31
C ARG A 36 -10.73 -3.15 7.47
N ILE A 37 -9.91 -2.97 8.51
CA ILE A 37 -8.78 -3.85 8.84
C ILE A 37 -9.27 -5.22 9.32
N ASP A 38 -10.29 -5.24 10.17
CA ASP A 38 -10.92 -6.47 10.66
C ASP A 38 -11.55 -7.27 9.52
N GLY A 39 -12.23 -6.59 8.60
CA GLY A 39 -12.70 -7.20 7.37
C GLY A 39 -11.57 -7.82 6.56
N GLY A 40 -10.40 -7.17 6.48
CA GLY A 40 -9.20 -7.72 5.86
C GLY A 40 -8.64 -8.94 6.59
N ALA A 41 -8.66 -8.96 7.91
CA ALA A 41 -8.27 -10.13 8.71
C ALA A 41 -9.21 -11.32 8.48
N ALA A 42 -10.52 -11.06 8.35
CA ALA A 42 -11.55 -12.07 8.15
C ALA A 42 -11.47 -12.78 6.79
N VAL A 43 -10.85 -12.17 5.77
CA VAL A 43 -10.61 -12.82 4.47
C VAL A 43 -9.70 -14.06 4.63
N GLY A 44 -8.90 -14.12 5.69
CA GLY A 44 -8.05 -15.27 6.00
C GLY A 44 -6.82 -15.35 5.09
N ALA A 45 -6.41 -16.56 4.74
CA ALA A 45 -5.22 -16.82 3.94
C ALA A 45 -5.45 -16.49 2.46
N HIS A 46 -5.51 -15.19 2.14
CA HIS A 46 -5.62 -14.68 0.79
C HIS A 46 -4.34 -13.99 0.36
N ARG A 47 -3.81 -14.36 -0.81
CA ARG A 47 -2.66 -13.68 -1.42
C ARG A 47 -3.15 -12.48 -2.20
N THR A 48 -2.68 -11.30 -1.83
CA THR A 48 -2.95 -10.06 -2.59
C THR A 48 -2.31 -10.12 -3.97
N SER A 49 -2.89 -9.43 -4.95
CA SER A 49 -2.35 -9.39 -6.33
C SER A 49 -0.89 -8.95 -6.38
N MET A 50 -0.53 -7.88 -5.65
CA MET A 50 0.88 -7.43 -5.57
C MET A 50 1.82 -8.49 -5.00
N LEU A 51 1.39 -9.31 -4.02
CA LEU A 51 2.21 -10.41 -3.51
C LEU A 51 2.39 -11.49 -4.58
N GLN A 52 1.35 -11.80 -5.34
CA GLN A 52 1.44 -12.76 -6.44
C GLN A 52 2.36 -12.27 -7.57
N ASP A 53 2.34 -10.96 -7.87
CA ASP A 53 3.27 -10.38 -8.85
C ASP A 53 4.72 -10.46 -8.38
N LEU A 54 4.97 -10.17 -7.10
CA LEU A 54 6.29 -10.34 -6.49
C LEU A 54 6.77 -11.79 -6.60
N GLU A 55 5.94 -12.75 -6.19
CA GLU A 55 6.25 -14.19 -6.24
C GLU A 55 6.50 -14.68 -7.69
N ALA A 56 5.87 -14.04 -8.68
CA ALA A 56 6.03 -14.36 -10.09
C ALA A 56 7.14 -13.56 -10.80
N GLY A 57 7.88 -12.72 -10.08
CA GLY A 57 8.92 -11.84 -10.66
C GLY A 57 8.37 -10.79 -11.64
N ARG A 58 7.07 -10.48 -11.55
CA ARG A 58 6.40 -9.48 -12.40
C ARG A 58 6.51 -8.08 -11.78
N PRO A 59 6.38 -7.02 -12.59
CA PRO A 59 6.24 -5.66 -12.06
C PRO A 59 5.03 -5.57 -11.12
N MET A 60 5.25 -5.10 -9.89
CA MET A 60 4.16 -4.80 -8.95
C MET A 60 3.51 -3.44 -9.26
N GLU A 61 2.23 -3.30 -8.96
CA GLU A 61 1.45 -2.06 -9.12
C GLU A 61 1.67 -1.04 -7.97
N THR A 62 2.88 -0.96 -7.41
CA THR A 62 3.20 -0.12 -6.24
C THR A 62 2.91 1.35 -6.48
N ASP A 63 3.25 1.85 -7.66
CA ASP A 63 3.15 3.27 -8.00
C ASP A 63 1.68 3.65 -8.21
N ALA A 64 0.90 2.78 -8.84
CA ALA A 64 -0.52 3.00 -9.10
C ALA A 64 -1.38 2.97 -7.83
N LEU A 65 -1.03 2.10 -6.86
CA LEU A 65 -1.82 1.94 -5.65
C LEU A 65 -1.34 2.83 -4.50
N VAL A 66 -0.06 2.74 -4.14
CA VAL A 66 0.50 3.43 -2.96
C VAL A 66 1.08 4.79 -3.36
N GLY A 67 1.73 4.88 -4.52
CA GLY A 67 2.26 6.14 -5.06
C GLY A 67 1.17 7.18 -5.33
N SER A 68 0.01 6.77 -5.83
CA SER A 68 -1.14 7.67 -6.04
C SER A 68 -1.60 8.35 -4.76
N VAL A 69 -1.63 7.64 -3.62
CA VAL A 69 -2.04 8.24 -2.33
C VAL A 69 -1.00 9.24 -1.84
N GLN A 70 0.30 8.92 -1.97
CA GLN A 70 1.38 9.89 -1.68
C GLN A 70 1.22 11.16 -2.51
N GLU A 71 0.92 11.04 -3.80
CA GLU A 71 0.76 12.20 -4.66
C GLU A 71 -0.47 13.04 -4.28
N LEU A 72 -1.59 12.39 -3.94
CA LEU A 72 -2.76 13.09 -3.38
C LEU A 72 -2.44 13.80 -2.06
N GLY A 73 -1.58 13.22 -1.22
CA GLY A 73 -1.06 13.87 -0.01
C GLY A 73 -0.33 15.17 -0.34
N ARG A 74 0.53 15.18 -1.36
CA ARG A 74 1.21 16.40 -1.82
C ARG A 74 0.24 17.44 -2.35
N ILE A 75 -0.76 17.03 -3.14
CA ILE A 75 -1.77 17.93 -3.72
C ILE A 75 -2.61 18.59 -2.62
N THR A 76 -2.94 17.84 -1.57
CA THR A 76 -3.75 18.32 -0.43
C THR A 76 -2.92 19.00 0.66
N GLY A 77 -1.58 18.92 0.60
CA GLY A 77 -0.68 19.45 1.63
C GLY A 77 -0.62 18.61 2.90
N LEU A 78 -1.12 17.36 2.87
CA LEU A 78 -1.18 16.45 4.00
C LEU A 78 0.01 15.47 4.00
N PRO A 79 0.67 15.25 5.15
CA PRO A 79 1.83 14.38 5.23
C PRO A 79 1.44 12.89 5.18
N THR A 80 2.25 12.08 4.48
CA THR A 80 2.04 10.63 4.30
C THR A 80 3.23 9.79 4.80
N PRO A 81 3.75 9.99 6.04
CA PRO A 81 5.04 9.43 6.45
C PRO A 81 5.08 7.90 6.46
N THR A 82 3.97 7.24 6.80
CA THR A 82 3.90 5.78 6.82
C THR A 82 3.86 5.23 5.40
N ILE A 83 3.02 5.82 4.54
CA ILE A 83 2.94 5.50 3.12
C ILE A 83 4.30 5.72 2.43
N ASP A 84 4.99 6.83 2.71
CA ASP A 84 6.31 7.14 2.15
C ASP A 84 7.34 6.05 2.48
N THR A 85 7.35 5.64 3.75
CA THR A 85 8.26 4.60 4.25
C THR A 85 7.98 3.25 3.59
N VAL A 86 6.71 2.83 3.57
CA VAL A 86 6.30 1.54 2.99
C VAL A 86 6.53 1.52 1.49
N LEU A 87 6.18 2.60 0.78
CA LEU A 87 6.43 2.74 -0.65
C LEU A 87 7.91 2.56 -0.97
N ALA A 88 8.80 3.26 -0.27
CA ALA A 88 10.25 3.15 -0.49
C ALA A 88 10.76 1.70 -0.34
N LEU A 89 10.31 1.00 0.69
CA LEU A 89 10.70 -0.38 0.98
C LEU A 89 10.15 -1.38 -0.06
N VAL A 90 8.87 -1.28 -0.40
CA VAL A 90 8.24 -2.20 -1.36
C VAL A 90 8.76 -1.95 -2.77
N SER A 91 8.98 -0.70 -3.16
CA SER A 91 9.61 -0.38 -4.45
C SER A 91 11.04 -0.92 -4.55
N LEU A 92 11.84 -0.87 -3.48
CA LEU A 92 13.15 -1.50 -3.44
C LEU A 92 13.03 -3.02 -3.62
N ARG A 93 12.15 -3.66 -2.84
CA ARG A 93 11.94 -5.11 -2.90
C ARG A 93 11.53 -5.57 -4.30
N GLY A 94 10.62 -4.87 -4.96
CA GLY A 94 10.18 -5.19 -6.31
C GLY A 94 11.23 -5.01 -7.40
N ARG A 95 12.25 -4.18 -7.17
CA ARG A 95 13.40 -4.06 -8.08
C ARG A 95 14.41 -5.18 -7.85
N SER A 96 14.65 -5.55 -6.59
CA SER A 96 15.61 -6.61 -6.24
C SER A 96 15.19 -8.01 -6.70
N GLU A 97 13.89 -8.28 -6.80
CA GLU A 97 13.34 -9.56 -7.27
C GLU A 97 13.22 -9.63 -8.80
N ARG A 98 13.55 -8.54 -9.51
CA ARG A 98 13.41 -8.47 -10.96
C ARG A 98 14.63 -9.10 -11.64
N PRO A 99 14.46 -10.11 -12.51
CA PRO A 99 15.56 -10.62 -13.31
C PRO A 99 16.16 -9.50 -14.17
N VAL A 100 17.50 -9.41 -14.23
CA VAL A 100 18.19 -8.50 -15.16
C VAL A 100 17.74 -8.85 -16.57
N PRO A 101 17.22 -7.90 -17.38
CA PRO A 101 16.85 -8.21 -18.75
C PRO A 101 18.11 -8.64 -19.51
N CYS A 102 18.14 -9.88 -20.01
CA CYS A 102 19.06 -10.24 -21.08
C CYS A 102 18.60 -9.54 -22.35
N THR A 103 19.09 -8.33 -22.60
CA THR A 103 19.03 -7.74 -23.94
C THR A 103 20.00 -8.53 -24.84
N PRO A 104 19.53 -9.08 -25.98
CA PRO A 104 20.45 -9.64 -26.97
C PRO A 104 21.29 -8.50 -27.54
N ARG A 105 22.61 -8.72 -27.61
CA ARG A 105 23.57 -7.81 -28.24
C ARG A 105 23.62 -8.06 -29.75
#